data_AF-A0A946X512-F1
#
_entry.id   AF-A0A946X512-F1
#
_cell.length_a   1.000
_cell.length_b   1.000
_cell.length_c   1.000
_cell.angle_alpha   90.00
_cell.angle_beta   90.00
_cell.angle_gamma   90.00
#
_symmetry.space_group_name_H-M   'P 1'
#
loop_
_entity.id
_entity.type
_entity.pdbx_description
1 polymer ?
#
loop_
_entity_poly.entity_id
_entity_poly.type
_entity_poly.pdbx_seq_one_letter_code
_entity_poly.pdbx_strand_id
1 'polypeptide(L)'
;HPAVVETLRGEYERWWETVSERFDDDPAIIIGSEHEPVSRITCHDWHNEDSSCAWNQGMVRQGVVCNGDWAIDVARPGVYAFELRRWPREEALGMTEGMPGEIMDWFHGGKALPLQRARVRVGDEEANGEIAPTADSATFHFALGAGATRLQTWLSTDSGEALGAYYVYACRTGD
;
A
#
# COMPACT_ATOMS: atom_id res chain seq x y z
N HIS A 1 4.77 37.96 -24.03
CA HIS A 1 3.39 37.66 -24.51
C HIS A 1 2.37 37.84 -23.37
N PRO A 2 1.99 39.07 -23.01
CA PRO A 2 1.11 39.32 -21.84
C PRO A 2 -0.30 38.73 -21.97
N ALA A 3 -0.92 38.82 -23.15
CA ALA A 3 -2.25 38.28 -23.39
C ALA A 3 -2.34 36.75 -23.21
N VAL A 4 -1.27 36.01 -23.56
CA VAL A 4 -1.22 34.55 -23.36
C VAL A 4 -1.19 34.21 -21.87
N VAL A 5 -0.47 35.00 -21.06
CA VAL A 5 -0.39 34.80 -19.61
C VAL A 5 -1.74 35.05 -18.93
N GLU A 6 -2.47 36.07 -19.39
CA GLU A 6 -3.81 36.39 -18.87
C GLU A 6 -4.81 35.26 -19.15
N THR A 7 -4.82 34.73 -20.39
CA THR A 7 -5.66 33.58 -20.74
C THR A 7 -5.36 32.35 -19.88
N LEU A 8 -4.09 31.97 -19.76
CA LEU A 8 -3.69 30.80 -18.99
C LEU A 8 -4.01 30.93 -17.50
N ARG A 9 -3.87 32.14 -16.93
CA ARG A 9 -4.25 32.40 -15.54
C ARG A 9 -5.76 32.25 -15.35
N GLY A 10 -6.57 32.82 -16.25
CA GLY A 10 -8.03 32.68 -16.17
C GLY A 10 -8.52 31.24 -16.36
N GLU A 11 -7.80 30.41 -17.12
CA GLU A 11 -8.06 28.96 -17.21
C GLU A 11 -7.65 28.22 -15.94
N TYR A 12 -6.49 28.58 -15.36
CA TYR A 12 -6.02 28.02 -14.10
C TYR A 12 -7.00 28.28 -12.95
N GLU A 13 -7.50 29.51 -12.78
CA GLU A 13 -8.44 29.84 -11.68
C GLU A 13 -9.75 29.05 -11.80
N ARG A 14 -10.30 28.91 -13.02
CA ARG A 14 -11.50 28.10 -13.27
C ARG A 14 -11.28 26.62 -12.95
N TRP A 15 -10.13 26.10 -13.34
CA TRP A 15 -9.74 24.74 -12.99
C TRP A 15 -9.57 24.60 -11.47
N TRP A 16 -8.93 25.57 -10.81
CA TRP A 16 -8.68 25.60 -9.37
C TRP A 16 -9.97 25.60 -8.55
N GLU A 17 -10.94 26.45 -8.90
CA GLU A 17 -12.28 26.48 -8.30
C GLU A 17 -12.94 25.10 -8.36
N THR A 18 -12.79 24.37 -9.47
CA THR A 18 -13.39 23.04 -9.63
C THR A 18 -12.68 21.98 -8.78
N VAL A 19 -11.34 21.95 -8.76
CA VAL A 19 -10.61 20.88 -8.08
C VAL A 19 -10.55 21.06 -6.56
N SER A 20 -10.56 22.31 -6.09
CA SER A 20 -10.44 22.65 -4.66
C SER A 20 -11.62 22.18 -3.81
N GLU A 21 -12.81 21.97 -4.39
CA GLU A 21 -13.99 21.46 -3.67
C GLU A 21 -13.78 20.07 -3.07
N ARG A 22 -12.80 19.30 -3.58
CA ARG A 22 -12.56 17.90 -3.22
C ARG A 22 -11.21 17.66 -2.55
N PHE A 23 -10.53 18.71 -2.10
CA PHE A 23 -9.20 18.56 -1.49
C PHE A 23 -9.22 17.79 -0.16
N ASP A 24 -10.36 17.80 0.53
CA ASP A 24 -10.55 17.05 1.77
C ASP A 24 -11.00 15.59 1.52
N ASP A 25 -11.26 15.19 0.26
CA ASP A 25 -11.58 13.81 -0.09
C ASP A 25 -10.29 12.97 -0.11
N ASP A 26 -10.28 11.85 0.62
CA ASP A 26 -9.23 10.85 0.45
C ASP A 26 -9.49 10.02 -0.83
N PRO A 27 -8.61 10.08 -1.85
CA PRO A 27 -8.77 9.29 -3.06
C PRO A 27 -8.62 7.79 -2.75
N ALA A 28 -9.72 7.05 -2.89
CA ALA A 28 -9.74 5.63 -2.59
C ALA A 28 -9.30 4.76 -3.78
N ILE A 29 -8.52 3.72 -3.48
CA ILE A 29 -8.17 2.68 -4.44
C ILE A 29 -9.34 1.70 -4.57
N ILE A 30 -9.88 1.54 -5.77
CA ILE A 30 -11.00 0.63 -6.03
C ILE A 30 -10.48 -0.81 -6.04
N ILE A 31 -11.13 -1.70 -5.28
CA ILE A 31 -10.83 -3.15 -5.25
C ILE A 31 -12.03 -4.01 -5.64
N GLY A 32 -11.76 -5.14 -6.30
CA GLY A 32 -12.78 -6.13 -6.69
C GLY A 32 -13.65 -5.73 -7.89
N SER A 33 -13.17 -4.77 -8.68
CA SER A 33 -13.70 -4.47 -10.02
C SER A 33 -13.48 -5.65 -10.98
N GLU A 34 -14.36 -5.85 -11.95
CA GLU A 34 -14.15 -6.85 -13.01
C GLU A 34 -13.03 -6.45 -13.97
N HIS A 35 -12.74 -5.14 -14.07
CA HIS A 35 -11.67 -4.60 -14.90
C HIS A 35 -10.28 -4.75 -14.27
N GLU A 36 -10.22 -4.96 -12.95
CA GLU A 36 -9.00 -5.23 -12.20
C GLU A 36 -9.28 -6.33 -11.16
N PRO A 37 -9.23 -7.61 -11.56
CA PRO A 37 -9.53 -8.72 -10.65
C PRO A 37 -8.57 -8.84 -9.46
N VAL A 38 -7.34 -8.32 -9.61
CA VAL A 38 -6.32 -8.25 -8.57
C VAL A 38 -5.76 -6.84 -8.55
N SER A 39 -6.03 -6.11 -7.48
CA SER A 39 -5.49 -4.76 -7.29
C SER A 39 -4.15 -4.83 -6.56
N ARG A 40 -3.11 -4.23 -7.15
CA ARG A 40 -1.79 -4.10 -6.51
C ARG A 40 -1.70 -2.74 -5.84
N ILE A 41 -1.76 -2.74 -4.51
CA ILE A 41 -1.68 -1.57 -3.66
C ILE A 41 -0.25 -1.44 -3.14
N THR A 42 0.30 -0.21 -3.14
CA THR A 42 1.68 0.04 -2.70
C THR A 42 1.72 1.04 -1.56
N CYS A 43 2.78 1.00 -0.76
CA CYS A 43 3.01 1.97 0.31
C CYS A 43 3.09 3.44 -0.15
N HIS A 44 3.19 3.71 -1.46
CA HIS A 44 3.20 5.06 -1.98
C HIS A 44 1.85 5.78 -1.79
N ASP A 45 0.77 5.01 -1.69
CA ASP A 45 -0.59 5.50 -1.50
C ASP A 45 -1.00 5.58 -0.01
N TRP A 46 -0.02 5.53 0.90
CA TRP A 46 -0.28 5.68 2.34
C TRP A 46 -0.69 7.10 2.71
N HIS A 47 -1.73 7.17 3.53
CA HIS A 47 -2.09 8.35 4.29
C HIS A 47 -1.46 8.23 5.68
N ASN A 48 -0.68 9.23 6.07
CA ASN A 48 -0.13 9.39 7.42
C ASN A 48 0.25 10.85 7.66
N GLU A 49 0.37 11.23 8.94
CA GLU A 49 0.66 12.62 9.35
C GLU A 49 2.03 13.11 8.82
N ASP A 50 3.01 12.21 8.73
CA ASP A 50 4.39 12.53 8.35
C ASP A 50 4.61 12.59 6.82
N SER A 51 3.59 12.29 6.01
CA SER A 51 3.71 12.12 4.56
C SER A 51 4.88 11.22 4.15
N SER A 52 5.10 10.15 4.92
CA SER A 52 6.28 9.28 4.83
C SER A 52 5.92 7.92 4.23
N CYS A 53 6.69 7.48 3.23
CA CYS A 53 6.59 6.15 2.66
C CYS A 53 7.94 5.72 2.04
N ALA A 54 8.08 4.42 1.75
CA ALA A 54 9.16 3.90 0.93
C ALA A 54 8.87 4.17 -0.56
N TRP A 55 9.07 5.42 -0.98
CA TRP A 55 8.67 5.91 -2.32
C TRP A 55 9.53 5.37 -3.49
N ASN A 56 10.63 4.68 -3.20
CA ASN A 56 11.47 4.03 -4.22
C ASN A 56 11.97 2.65 -3.77
N GLN A 57 12.49 1.89 -4.74
CA GLN A 57 12.98 0.52 -4.51
C GLN A 57 14.22 0.47 -3.61
N GLY A 58 15.06 1.51 -3.59
CA GLY A 58 16.18 1.61 -2.65
C GLY A 58 15.70 1.62 -1.20
N MET A 59 14.64 2.35 -0.89
CA MET A 59 14.03 2.40 0.45
C MET A 59 13.35 1.08 0.84
N VAL A 60 12.65 0.44 -0.09
CA VAL A 60 12.10 -0.92 0.09
C VAL A 60 13.22 -1.92 0.43
N ARG A 61 14.34 -1.84 -0.31
CA ARG A 61 15.54 -2.67 -0.10
C ARG A 61 16.20 -2.43 1.25
N GLN A 62 16.24 -1.18 1.70
CA GLN A 62 16.76 -0.80 3.02
C GLN A 62 15.84 -1.24 4.16
N GLY A 63 14.55 -1.44 3.88
CA GLY A 63 13.55 -1.74 4.90
C GLY A 63 13.21 -0.50 5.74
N VAL A 64 13.03 0.65 5.10
CA VAL A 64 12.67 1.91 5.78
C VAL A 64 11.40 1.74 6.61
N VAL A 65 11.52 1.95 7.92
CA VAL A 65 10.39 1.89 8.84
C VAL A 65 9.50 3.11 8.62
N CYS A 66 8.36 2.86 7.98
CA CYS A 66 7.28 3.80 7.77
C CYS A 66 5.96 3.02 7.69
N ASN A 67 4.85 3.68 7.99
CA ASN A 67 3.54 3.05 7.94
C ASN A 67 2.45 4.11 7.76
N GLY A 68 1.37 3.72 7.12
CA GLY A 68 0.16 4.51 6.96
C GLY A 68 -0.97 3.58 6.56
N ASP A 69 -2.13 4.16 6.36
CA ASP A 69 -3.31 3.43 5.91
C ASP A 69 -3.72 3.88 4.51
N TRP A 70 -4.45 3.00 3.82
CA TRP A 70 -4.97 3.25 2.49
C TRP A 70 -6.46 3.52 2.59
N ALA A 71 -6.93 4.54 1.85
CA ALA A 71 -8.32 4.61 1.44
C ALA A 71 -8.58 3.54 0.37
N ILE A 72 -9.57 2.68 0.59
CA ILE A 72 -10.01 1.70 -0.40
C ILE A 72 -11.52 1.80 -0.62
N ASP A 73 -11.98 1.51 -1.83
CA ASP A 73 -13.40 1.44 -2.18
C ASP A 73 -13.72 0.05 -2.73
N VAL A 74 -14.56 -0.68 -1.99
CA VAL A 74 -14.95 -2.04 -2.33
C VAL A 74 -16.05 -1.98 -3.39
N ALA A 75 -15.72 -2.31 -4.64
CA ALA A 75 -16.67 -2.19 -5.74
C ALA A 75 -17.88 -3.15 -5.62
N ARG A 76 -17.69 -4.33 -5.02
CA ARG A 76 -18.71 -5.37 -4.89
C ARG A 76 -18.59 -6.08 -3.53
N PRO A 77 -19.70 -6.39 -2.86
CA PRO A 77 -19.62 -7.15 -1.62
C PRO A 77 -19.07 -8.56 -1.89
N GLY A 78 -18.43 -9.17 -0.91
CA GLY A 78 -17.96 -10.57 -0.98
C GLY A 78 -16.76 -10.83 -0.08
N VAL A 79 -16.14 -11.98 -0.26
CA VAL A 79 -14.91 -12.35 0.46
C VAL A 79 -13.69 -11.86 -0.31
N TYR A 80 -12.80 -11.15 0.37
CA TYR A 80 -11.56 -10.62 -0.19
C TYR A 80 -10.36 -11.24 0.48
N ALA A 81 -9.37 -11.63 -0.31
CA ALA A 81 -8.04 -11.99 0.15
C ALA A 81 -7.10 -10.79 0.05
N PHE A 82 -6.40 -10.50 1.14
CA PHE A 82 -5.34 -9.49 1.22
C PHE A 82 -4.01 -10.19 1.46
N GLU A 83 -3.18 -10.21 0.43
CA GLU A 83 -1.83 -10.76 0.46
C GLU A 83 -0.83 -9.65 0.77
N LEU A 84 -0.32 -9.63 2.00
CA LEU A 84 0.67 -8.70 2.47
C LEU A 84 2.06 -9.18 2.07
N ARG A 85 2.85 -8.33 1.45
CA ARG A 85 4.25 -8.63 1.10
C ARG A 85 5.18 -7.48 1.44
N ARG A 86 6.41 -7.85 1.73
CA ARG A 86 7.55 -6.92 1.74
C ARG A 86 8.10 -6.71 0.33
N TRP A 87 8.33 -7.79 -0.40
CA TRP A 87 8.81 -7.75 -1.78
C TRP A 87 7.65 -7.92 -2.76
N PRO A 88 7.71 -7.32 -3.97
CA PRO A 88 6.68 -7.54 -4.97
C PRO A 88 6.73 -9.00 -5.48
N ARG A 89 5.66 -9.51 -6.10
CA ARG A 89 5.58 -10.94 -6.48
C ARG A 89 6.70 -11.34 -7.45
N GLU A 90 7.15 -10.38 -8.25
CA GLU A 90 8.16 -10.53 -9.30
C GLU A 90 9.56 -10.85 -8.78
N GLU A 91 9.88 -10.52 -7.52
CA GLU A 91 11.20 -10.79 -6.93
C GLU A 91 11.32 -12.22 -6.37
N ALA A 92 10.21 -12.94 -6.17
CA ALA A 92 10.18 -14.31 -5.65
C ALA A 92 11.06 -14.52 -4.39
N LEU A 93 11.08 -13.52 -3.50
CA LEU A 93 11.81 -13.56 -2.22
C LEU A 93 10.86 -13.64 -1.04
N GLY A 94 11.29 -14.37 -0.02
CA GLY A 94 10.69 -14.41 1.31
C GLY A 94 10.68 -13.03 1.96
N MET A 95 9.66 -12.77 2.78
CA MET A 95 9.48 -11.47 3.46
C MET A 95 10.68 -11.12 4.36
N THR A 96 11.33 -12.12 4.95
CA THR A 96 12.49 -11.92 5.83
C THR A 96 13.80 -11.81 5.07
N GLU A 97 13.83 -12.20 3.80
CA GLU A 97 15.05 -12.32 3.02
C GLU A 97 15.62 -10.97 2.61
N GLY A 98 16.95 -10.92 2.53
CA GLY A 98 17.69 -9.85 1.87
C GLY A 98 17.99 -10.21 0.41
N MET A 99 18.44 -9.23 -0.36
CA MET A 99 18.99 -9.47 -1.70
C MET A 99 20.51 -9.42 -1.65
N PRO A 100 21.22 -10.34 -2.34
CA PRO A 100 22.67 -10.30 -2.41
C PRO A 100 23.20 -8.99 -2.99
N GLY A 101 24.35 -8.56 -2.48
CA GLY A 101 25.04 -7.34 -2.90
C GLY A 101 24.87 -6.18 -1.92
N GLU A 102 25.71 -5.16 -2.09
CA GLU A 102 25.57 -3.90 -1.37
C GLU A 102 24.44 -3.06 -1.99
N ILE A 103 23.72 -2.33 -1.14
CA ILE A 103 22.68 -1.41 -1.62
C ILE A 103 23.38 -0.22 -2.29
N MET A 104 23.22 -0.08 -3.60
CA MET A 104 23.82 0.98 -4.39
C MET A 104 22.71 1.85 -5.00
N ASP A 105 22.43 2.96 -4.35
CA ASP A 105 21.38 3.91 -4.77
C ASP A 105 20.01 3.20 -4.81
N TRP A 106 19.41 3.04 -5.99
CA TRP A 106 18.07 2.46 -6.18
C TRP A 106 18.13 0.98 -6.57
N PHE A 107 19.33 0.48 -6.87
CA PHE A 107 19.57 -0.84 -7.45
C PHE A 107 20.52 -1.66 -6.57
N HIS A 108 20.49 -2.98 -6.73
CA HIS A 108 21.36 -3.95 -6.03
C HIS A 108 21.15 -4.04 -4.51
N GLY A 109 21.44 -5.22 -3.96
CA GLY A 109 21.38 -5.46 -2.53
C GLY A 109 19.98 -5.34 -1.92
N GLY A 110 19.88 -5.75 -0.66
CA GLY A 110 18.65 -5.64 0.12
C GLY A 110 18.87 -6.21 1.51
N LYS A 111 18.48 -5.48 2.53
CA LYS A 111 18.67 -5.88 3.94
C LYS A 111 17.73 -7.03 4.28
N ALA A 112 18.18 -8.05 5.01
CA ALA A 112 17.25 -9.02 5.61
C ALA A 112 16.51 -8.37 6.79
N LEU A 113 15.20 -8.60 6.92
CA LEU A 113 14.40 -8.05 8.02
C LEU A 113 13.88 -9.19 8.90
N PRO A 114 14.04 -9.12 10.23
CA PRO A 114 13.60 -10.17 11.15
C PRO A 114 12.09 -10.09 11.41
N LEU A 115 11.27 -10.07 10.35
CA LEU A 115 9.82 -10.02 10.43
C LEU A 115 9.27 -11.35 10.93
N GLN A 116 8.35 -11.30 11.89
CA GLN A 116 7.82 -12.50 12.55
C GLN A 116 6.29 -12.51 12.64
N ARG A 117 5.64 -11.34 12.58
CA ARG A 117 4.19 -11.24 12.63
C ARG A 117 3.68 -10.30 11.55
N ALA A 118 2.55 -10.69 10.97
CA ALA A 118 1.77 -9.88 10.04
C ALA A 118 0.42 -9.59 10.68
N ARG A 119 -0.05 -8.35 10.52
CA ARG A 119 -1.35 -7.89 10.96
C ARG A 119 -1.97 -7.02 9.87
N VAL A 120 -3.27 -7.15 9.70
CA VAL A 120 -4.05 -6.35 8.76
C VAL A 120 -5.36 -5.95 9.41
N ARG A 121 -5.77 -4.72 9.18
CA ARG A 121 -7.05 -4.16 9.60
C ARG A 121 -7.77 -3.63 8.38
N VAL A 122 -9.05 -3.99 8.22
CA VAL A 122 -9.94 -3.49 7.18
C VAL A 122 -11.22 -2.99 7.85
N GLY A 123 -11.44 -1.66 7.81
CA GLY A 123 -12.47 -1.02 8.64
C GLY A 123 -12.26 -1.32 10.12
N ASP A 124 -13.26 -1.92 10.75
CA ASP A 124 -13.23 -2.31 12.17
C ASP A 124 -12.72 -3.74 12.41
N GLU A 125 -12.54 -4.54 11.36
CA GLU A 125 -12.08 -5.93 11.48
C GLU A 125 -10.55 -6.01 11.40
N GLU A 126 -9.96 -6.84 12.25
CA GLU A 126 -8.51 -7.06 12.28
C GLU A 126 -8.19 -8.56 12.32
N ALA A 127 -7.15 -8.94 11.59
CA ALA A 127 -6.57 -10.28 11.62
C ALA A 127 -5.05 -10.20 11.78
N ASN A 128 -4.47 -11.24 12.40
CA ASN A 128 -3.02 -11.35 12.57
C ASN A 128 -2.57 -12.81 12.45
N GLY A 129 -1.29 -12.99 12.15
CA GLY A 129 -0.68 -14.30 11.98
C GLY A 129 0.84 -14.24 12.05
N GLU A 130 1.47 -15.41 12.17
CA GLU A 130 2.93 -15.55 12.17
C GLU A 130 3.45 -15.57 10.72
N ILE A 131 4.60 -14.93 10.50
CA ILE A 131 5.33 -14.97 9.25
C ILE A 131 6.33 -16.13 9.35
N ALA A 132 6.10 -17.20 8.59
CA ALA A 132 7.09 -18.26 8.50
C ALA A 132 8.40 -17.73 7.89
N PRO A 133 9.58 -18.26 8.26
CA PRO A 133 10.86 -17.76 7.76
C PRO A 133 10.97 -17.76 6.22
N THR A 134 10.33 -18.73 5.57
CA THR A 134 10.30 -18.90 4.10
C THR A 134 9.01 -18.39 3.47
N ALA A 135 8.20 -17.60 4.20
CA ALA A 135 6.96 -17.07 3.65
C ALA A 135 7.25 -15.86 2.75
N ASP A 136 6.81 -15.92 1.50
CA ASP A 136 6.87 -14.78 0.58
C ASP A 136 5.76 -13.75 0.82
N SER A 137 4.71 -14.17 1.55
CA SER A 137 3.54 -13.35 1.87
C SER A 137 2.81 -13.85 3.11
N ALA A 138 1.97 -12.99 3.70
CA ALA A 138 0.95 -13.36 4.67
C ALA A 138 -0.42 -12.98 4.11
N THR A 139 -1.35 -13.94 4.02
CA THR A 139 -2.67 -13.73 3.40
C THR A 139 -3.80 -13.85 4.41
N PHE A 140 -4.70 -12.88 4.40
CA PHE A 140 -5.87 -12.82 5.28
C PHE A 140 -7.14 -12.65 4.47
N HIS A 141 -8.26 -13.12 5.01
CA HIS A 141 -9.56 -13.06 4.34
C HIS A 141 -10.56 -12.27 5.17
N PHE A 142 -11.30 -11.38 4.51
CA PHE A 142 -12.35 -10.56 5.13
C PHE A 142 -13.62 -10.61 4.28
N ALA A 143 -14.77 -10.66 4.94
CA ALA A 143 -16.06 -10.46 4.28
C ALA A 143 -16.37 -8.97 4.27
N LEU A 144 -16.43 -8.37 3.09
CA LEU A 144 -16.60 -6.93 2.93
C LEU A 144 -17.92 -6.61 2.24
N GLY A 145 -18.59 -5.56 2.71
CA GLY A 145 -19.65 -4.88 1.97
C GLY A 145 -19.06 -3.96 0.89
N ALA A 146 -19.89 -3.49 -0.03
CA ALA A 146 -19.47 -2.47 -0.99
C ALA A 146 -19.35 -1.08 -0.33
N GLY A 147 -18.43 -0.26 -0.83
CA GLY A 147 -18.20 1.11 -0.41
C GLY A 147 -16.82 1.37 0.18
N ALA A 148 -16.61 2.64 0.56
CA ALA A 148 -15.34 3.13 1.09
C ALA A 148 -15.03 2.60 2.49
N THR A 149 -13.78 2.22 2.71
CA THR A 149 -13.24 1.83 4.02
C THR A 149 -11.73 2.08 4.06
N ARG A 150 -11.09 1.74 5.19
CA ARG A 150 -9.65 1.89 5.40
C ARG A 150 -8.98 0.54 5.51
N LEU A 151 -7.81 0.41 4.89
CA LEU A 151 -6.92 -0.73 4.99
C LEU A 151 -5.63 -0.29 5.68
N GLN A 152 -5.17 -1.02 6.68
CA GLN A 152 -3.86 -0.78 7.29
C GLN A 152 -3.16 -2.10 7.60
N THR A 153 -1.83 -2.11 7.51
CA THR A 153 -1.04 -3.33 7.71
C THR A 153 0.16 -3.09 8.61
N TRP A 154 0.65 -4.16 9.23
CA TRP A 154 1.86 -4.14 10.04
C TRP A 154 2.63 -5.44 9.83
N LEU A 155 3.91 -5.32 9.55
CA LEU A 155 4.91 -6.37 9.55
C LEU A 155 5.87 -6.06 10.69
N SER A 156 5.87 -6.89 11.73
CA SER A 156 6.57 -6.59 12.98
C SER A 156 7.63 -7.62 13.34
N THR A 157 8.62 -7.16 14.10
CA THR A 157 9.67 -7.95 14.75
C THR A 157 9.32 -8.24 16.22
N ASP A 158 10.04 -9.15 16.86
CA ASP A 158 9.91 -9.47 18.29
C ASP A 158 10.29 -8.28 19.19
N SER A 159 11.10 -7.34 18.69
CA SER A 159 11.45 -6.12 19.43
C SER A 159 10.32 -5.09 19.45
N GLY A 160 9.20 -5.35 18.76
CA GLY A 160 8.05 -4.46 18.66
C GLY A 160 8.17 -3.38 17.58
N GLU A 161 9.26 -3.38 16.80
CA GLU A 161 9.38 -2.51 15.62
C GLU A 161 8.45 -3.04 14.52
N ALA A 162 7.70 -2.15 13.87
CA ALA A 162 6.76 -2.51 12.83
C ALA A 162 6.81 -1.51 11.67
N LEU A 163 6.71 -2.04 10.46
CA LEU A 163 6.55 -1.27 9.23
C LEU A 163 5.28 -1.72 8.51
N GLY A 164 4.69 -0.86 7.69
CA GLY A 164 3.57 -1.25 6.84
C GLY A 164 4.04 -2.17 5.71
N ALA A 165 3.20 -3.10 5.27
CA ALA A 165 3.53 -3.91 4.10
C ALA A 165 3.74 -3.01 2.88
N TYR A 166 4.88 -3.10 2.20
CA TYR A 166 5.16 -2.25 1.04
C TYR A 166 4.25 -2.55 -0.14
N TYR A 167 3.76 -3.79 -0.22
CA TYR A 167 2.85 -4.26 -1.24
C TYR A 167 1.69 -5.04 -0.61
N VAL A 168 0.49 -4.76 -1.08
CA VAL A 168 -0.71 -5.56 -0.80
C VAL A 168 -1.36 -5.94 -2.11
N TYR A 169 -1.68 -7.21 -2.28
CA TYR A 169 -2.52 -7.67 -3.39
C TYR A 169 -3.89 -8.00 -2.85
N ALA A 170 -4.90 -7.29 -3.33
CA ALA A 170 -6.29 -7.49 -2.95
C ALA A 170 -7.05 -8.16 -4.10
N CYS A 171 -7.71 -9.27 -3.83
CA CYS A 171 -8.60 -9.90 -4.82
C CYS A 171 -9.84 -10.48 -4.16
N ARG A 172 -10.96 -10.45 -4.89
CA ARG A 172 -12.21 -11.07 -4.45
C ARG A 172 -12.16 -12.57 -4.72
N THR A 173 -12.40 -13.39 -3.71
CA THR A 173 -12.27 -14.86 -3.77
C THR A 173 -13.60 -15.60 -3.66
N GLY A 174 -14.69 -14.93 -3.25
CA GLY A 174 -16.01 -15.53 -3.15
C GLY A 174 -17.13 -14.51 -2.99
N ASP A 175 -18.37 -15.01 -3.06
CA ASP A 175 -19.61 -14.27 -2.75
C ASP A 175 -19.95 -14.38 -1.25
#